data_AF-A0A9W6KLF6-F1
#
_entry.id   AF-A0A9W6KLF6-F1
#
_cell.length_a   1.000
_cell.length_b   1.000
_cell.length_c   1.000
_cell.angle_alpha   90.00
_cell.angle_beta   90.00
_cell.angle_gamma   90.00
#
_symmetry.space_group_name_H-M   'P 1'
#
loop_
_entity.id
_entity.type
_entity.pdbx_description
1 polymer ?
#
loop_
_entity_poly.entity_id
_entity_poly.type
_entity_poly.pdbx_seq_one_letter_code
_entity_poly.pdbx_strand_id
1 'polypeptide(L)'
;MRILLMVYGVYAAAAALLLLHVGGVVAVAGTCGTVAAACCFWTGRRTTIAVHAAMIPAQFVFSIPSDVPLVGLALSAAIVVAARPAFPRLRPRIRKLVVTAHVGLSVGWLGLATAMTVLAATALVTSDASLRPPVYRMMHVFDLVVVVPSVVLALLTGVVLALCTPWGLVRHWWVLTKFVLSLAIPAVAGFQHLWISALIERAAEAPGELGVRLLVCFVAYDVTLWTATALSVFKPGGRTPWAR
;
A
#
# COMPACT_ATOMS: atom_id res chain seq x y z
N MET A 1 -12.02 15.80 19.02
CA MET A 1 -12.61 16.85 18.18
C MET A 1 -11.54 17.66 17.42
N ARG A 2 -10.55 18.28 18.08
CA ARG A 2 -9.47 19.05 17.41
C ARG A 2 -8.63 18.28 16.38
N ILE A 3 -8.24 17.03 16.68
CA ILE A 3 -7.46 16.19 15.76
C ILE A 3 -8.27 15.80 14.51
N LEU A 4 -9.56 15.49 14.68
CA LEU A 4 -10.45 15.19 13.56
C LEU A 4 -10.65 16.42 12.67
N LEU A 5 -10.83 17.61 13.24
CA LEU A 5 -10.92 18.86 12.48
C LEU A 5 -9.63 19.18 11.70
N MET A 6 -8.45 18.90 12.27
CA MET A 6 -7.18 19.02 11.54
C MET A 6 -7.09 18.00 10.39
N VAL A 7 -7.44 16.74 10.64
CA VAL A 7 -7.38 15.66 9.64
C VAL A 7 -8.37 15.88 8.50
N TYR A 8 -9.63 16.20 8.80
CA TYR A 8 -10.63 16.54 7.80
C TYR A 8 -10.33 17.87 7.10
N GLY A 9 -9.70 18.82 7.80
CA GLY A 9 -9.16 20.04 7.19
C GLY A 9 -8.07 19.75 6.15
N VAL A 10 -7.18 18.78 6.44
CA VAL A 10 -6.14 18.33 5.49
C VAL A 10 -6.75 17.55 4.31
N TYR A 11 -7.74 16.69 4.55
CA TYR A 11 -8.45 16.00 3.47
C TYR A 11 -9.29 16.96 2.61
N ALA A 12 -9.93 17.95 3.22
CA ALA A 12 -10.67 18.99 2.51
C ALA A 12 -9.73 19.91 1.72
N ALA A 13 -8.56 20.24 2.27
CA ALA A 13 -7.54 21.00 1.55
C ALA A 13 -6.94 20.19 0.38
N ALA A 14 -6.65 18.90 0.58
CA ALA A 14 -6.16 18.02 -0.46
C ALA A 14 -7.21 17.78 -1.55
N ALA A 15 -8.49 17.57 -1.18
CA ALA A 15 -9.60 17.46 -2.13
C ALA A 15 -9.88 18.79 -2.85
N ALA A 16 -9.77 19.93 -2.18
CA ALA A 16 -9.87 21.25 -2.78
C ALA A 16 -8.75 21.50 -3.79
N LEU A 17 -7.51 21.11 -3.46
CA LEU A 17 -6.36 21.17 -4.38
C LEU A 17 -6.53 20.23 -5.59
N LEU A 18 -7.07 19.02 -5.37
CA LEU A 18 -7.39 18.05 -6.43
C LEU A 18 -8.48 18.58 -7.37
N LEU A 19 -9.50 19.23 -6.81
CA LEU A 19 -10.62 19.81 -7.56
C LEU A 19 -10.22 21.10 -8.29
N LEU A 20 -9.32 21.91 -7.73
CA LEU A 20 -8.71 23.05 -8.42
C LEU A 20 -7.94 22.63 -9.68
N HIS A 21 -7.47 21.37 -9.76
CA HIS A 21 -6.81 20.82 -10.94
C HIS A 21 -7.79 20.30 -12.02
N VAL A 22 -9.06 20.05 -11.69
CA VAL A 22 -10.02 19.33 -12.57
C VAL A 22 -11.33 20.09 -12.82
N GLY A 23 -11.71 21.09 -12.02
CA GLY A 23 -12.97 21.82 -12.22
C GLY A 23 -13.12 23.05 -11.32
N GLY A 24 -13.54 24.17 -11.92
CA GLY A 24 -13.54 25.50 -11.31
C GLY A 24 -14.17 25.63 -9.92
N VAL A 25 -13.76 26.72 -9.24
CA VAL A 25 -13.97 27.13 -7.83
C VAL A 25 -15.34 26.84 -7.21
N VAL A 26 -16.41 26.69 -8.01
CA VAL A 26 -17.77 26.35 -7.55
C VAL A 26 -17.90 24.88 -7.08
N ALA A 27 -17.11 23.94 -7.63
CA ALA A 27 -17.10 22.53 -7.21
C ALA A 27 -16.41 22.31 -5.84
N VAL A 28 -15.49 23.20 -5.47
CA VAL A 28 -14.72 23.16 -4.22
C VAL A 28 -15.60 23.54 -3.01
N ALA A 29 -16.48 24.53 -3.17
CA ALA A 29 -17.40 24.94 -2.11
C ALA A 29 -18.47 23.86 -1.83
N GLY A 30 -18.95 23.16 -2.87
CA GLY A 30 -19.93 22.08 -2.73
C GLY A 30 -19.35 20.80 -2.10
N THR A 31 -18.09 20.47 -2.38
CA THR A 31 -17.41 19.30 -1.79
C THR A 31 -16.92 19.55 -0.37
N CYS A 32 -16.43 20.75 -0.06
CA CYS A 32 -16.14 21.14 1.33
C CYS A 32 -17.43 21.18 2.17
N GLY A 33 -18.54 21.66 1.61
CA GLY A 33 -19.86 21.65 2.25
C GLY A 33 -20.42 20.24 2.49
N THR A 34 -20.28 19.32 1.53
CA THR A 34 -20.74 17.93 1.68
C THR A 34 -19.85 17.09 2.60
N VAL A 35 -18.53 17.32 2.63
CA VAL A 35 -17.62 16.68 3.60
C VAL A 35 -17.85 17.21 5.02
N ALA A 36 -18.07 18.53 5.18
CA ALA A 36 -18.42 19.12 6.47
C ALA A 36 -19.81 18.67 6.97
N ALA A 37 -20.80 18.54 6.08
CA ALA A 37 -22.11 17.98 6.40
C ALA A 37 -22.07 16.47 6.69
N ALA A 38 -21.21 15.71 5.99
CA ALA A 38 -20.99 14.28 6.26
C ALA A 38 -20.25 14.06 7.59
N CYS A 39 -19.38 14.98 8.01
CA CYS A 39 -18.75 14.95 9.33
C CYS A 39 -19.77 15.03 10.48
N CYS A 40 -20.92 15.69 10.28
CA CYS A 40 -22.02 15.71 11.25
C CYS A 40 -22.74 14.37 11.42
N PHE A 41 -22.65 13.45 10.43
CA PHE A 41 -23.19 12.09 10.53
C PHE A 41 -22.20 11.07 11.12
N TRP A 42 -20.94 11.44 11.29
CA TRP A 42 -19.85 10.54 11.71
C TRP A 42 -19.51 10.68 13.19
N THR A 43 -20.53 10.64 14.02
CA THR A 43 -20.40 10.74 15.48
C THR A 43 -20.21 9.35 16.08
N GLY A 44 -19.08 8.70 15.81
CA GLY A 44 -18.78 7.40 16.42
C GLY A 44 -17.40 6.82 16.14
N ARG A 45 -16.66 6.43 17.20
CA ARG A 45 -15.36 5.74 17.06
C ARG A 45 -15.44 4.50 16.16
N ARG A 46 -16.56 3.76 16.21
CA ARG A 46 -16.79 2.56 15.40
C ARG A 46 -17.03 2.85 13.92
N THR A 47 -17.77 3.91 13.58
CA THR A 47 -18.02 4.31 12.19
C THR A 47 -16.75 4.86 11.55
N THR A 48 -15.94 5.63 12.29
CA THR A 48 -14.62 6.08 11.83
C THR A 48 -13.69 4.91 11.51
N ILE A 49 -13.60 3.91 12.40
CA ILE A 49 -12.78 2.71 12.17
C ILE A 49 -13.28 1.94 10.94
N ALA A 50 -14.59 1.69 10.86
CA ALA A 50 -15.16 0.89 9.79
C ALA A 50 -14.92 1.51 8.42
N VAL A 51 -15.08 2.83 8.32
CA VAL A 51 -14.93 3.48 7.03
C VAL A 51 -13.46 3.64 6.65
N HIS A 52 -12.56 4.03 7.55
CA HIS A 52 -11.14 4.09 7.16
C HIS A 52 -10.60 2.68 6.87
N ALA A 53 -11.07 1.64 7.55
CA ALA A 53 -10.74 0.26 7.22
C ALA A 53 -11.26 -0.15 5.81
N ALA A 54 -12.46 0.30 5.43
CA ALA A 54 -13.03 0.07 4.10
C ALA A 54 -12.40 0.97 3.01
N MET A 55 -11.92 2.16 3.38
CA MET A 55 -11.27 3.09 2.47
C MET A 55 -9.84 2.69 2.16
N ILE A 56 -9.13 2.00 3.05
CA ILE A 56 -7.76 1.51 2.79
C ILE A 56 -7.67 0.76 1.44
N PRO A 57 -8.48 -0.29 1.15
CA PRO A 57 -8.41 -0.97 -0.14
C PRO A 57 -8.93 -0.12 -1.30
N ALA A 58 -9.96 0.70 -1.08
CA ALA A 58 -10.50 1.57 -2.12
C ALA A 58 -9.50 2.66 -2.54
N GLN A 59 -8.83 3.30 -1.57
CA GLN A 59 -7.84 4.35 -1.77
C GLN A 59 -6.62 3.85 -2.52
N PHE A 60 -6.24 2.58 -2.35
CA PHE A 60 -5.17 1.98 -3.14
C PHE A 60 -5.57 1.83 -4.62
N VAL A 61 -6.82 1.44 -4.91
CA VAL A 61 -7.31 1.33 -6.30
C VAL A 61 -7.41 2.72 -6.95
N PHE A 62 -7.89 3.72 -6.21
CA PHE A 62 -8.04 5.09 -6.70
C PHE A 62 -6.72 5.88 -6.78
N SER A 63 -5.64 5.44 -6.12
CA SER A 63 -4.33 6.11 -6.22
C SER A 63 -3.51 5.68 -7.43
N ILE A 64 -3.88 4.60 -8.12
CA ILE A 64 -3.16 4.08 -9.31
C ILE A 64 -3.16 5.10 -10.47
N PRO A 65 -4.25 5.84 -10.75
CA PRO A 65 -4.28 6.81 -11.83
C PRO A 65 -3.85 8.23 -11.41
N SER A 66 -3.47 8.46 -10.14
CA SER A 66 -3.24 9.81 -9.62
C SER A 66 -1.79 10.01 -9.20
N ASP A 67 -1.21 11.18 -9.51
CA ASP A 67 0.14 11.59 -9.05
C ASP A 67 0.23 11.82 -7.53
N VAL A 68 -0.87 11.57 -6.80
CA VAL A 68 -0.92 11.72 -5.35
C VAL A 68 -0.45 10.41 -4.72
N PRO A 69 0.69 10.41 -3.99
CA PRO A 69 1.16 9.20 -3.33
C PRO A 69 0.09 8.66 -2.37
N LEU A 70 0.23 7.39 -1.99
CA LEU A 70 -0.58 6.63 -1.03
C LEU A 70 -0.70 7.27 0.38
N VAL A 71 -0.47 8.56 0.54
CA VAL A 71 -0.72 9.38 1.73
C VAL A 71 -2.13 9.16 2.25
N GLY A 72 -3.14 9.08 1.38
CA GLY A 72 -4.51 8.77 1.78
C GLY A 72 -4.63 7.40 2.47
N LEU A 73 -3.98 6.38 1.91
CA LEU A 73 -3.89 5.02 2.46
C LEU A 73 -3.14 5.01 3.79
N ALA A 74 -1.97 5.63 3.84
CA ALA A 74 -1.12 5.69 5.03
C ALA A 74 -1.83 6.41 6.18
N LEU A 75 -2.55 7.49 5.87
CA LEU A 75 -3.29 8.27 6.86
C LEU A 75 -4.55 7.54 7.33
N SER A 76 -5.30 6.89 6.44
CA SER A 76 -6.41 5.99 6.83
C SER A 76 -5.92 4.81 7.67
N ALA A 77 -4.80 4.19 7.31
CA ALA A 77 -4.17 3.13 8.11
C ALA A 77 -3.77 3.65 9.49
N ALA A 78 -3.10 4.81 9.56
CA ALA A 78 -2.73 5.45 10.81
C ALA A 78 -3.95 5.77 11.70
N ILE A 79 -5.06 6.23 11.11
CA ILE A 79 -6.32 6.49 11.82
C ILE A 79 -6.90 5.20 12.39
N VAL A 80 -6.97 4.11 11.60
CA VAL A 80 -7.47 2.80 12.08
C VAL A 80 -6.58 2.27 13.21
N VAL A 81 -5.26 2.37 13.07
CA VAL A 81 -4.29 1.97 14.11
C VAL A 81 -4.50 2.80 15.39
N ALA A 82 -4.55 4.13 15.26
CA ALA A 82 -4.71 5.05 16.38
C ALA A 82 -6.05 4.89 17.09
N ALA A 83 -7.10 4.51 16.37
CA ALA A 83 -8.44 4.32 16.91
C ALA A 83 -8.57 3.04 17.79
N ARG A 84 -7.55 2.17 17.85
CA ARG A 84 -7.47 0.97 18.69
C ARG A 84 -8.76 0.13 18.72
N PRO A 85 -9.22 -0.41 17.59
CA PRO A 85 -10.48 -1.13 17.56
C PRO A 85 -10.43 -2.39 18.43
N ALA A 86 -11.50 -2.68 19.17
CA ALA A 86 -11.68 -3.98 19.80
C ALA A 86 -12.49 -4.87 18.85
N PHE A 87 -11.82 -5.76 18.11
CA PHE A 87 -12.50 -6.73 17.25
C PHE A 87 -12.71 -8.07 17.99
N PRO A 88 -13.84 -8.76 17.74
CA PRO A 88 -14.02 -10.12 18.21
C PRO A 88 -12.97 -11.04 17.59
N ARG A 89 -12.51 -12.04 18.35
CA ARG A 89 -11.55 -13.03 17.84
C ARG A 89 -12.19 -13.86 16.73
N LEU A 90 -11.45 -14.12 15.66
CA LEU A 90 -11.94 -14.98 14.57
C LEU A 90 -12.23 -16.40 15.06
N ARG A 91 -13.35 -16.96 14.59
CA ARG A 91 -13.66 -18.39 14.77
C ARG A 91 -12.52 -19.23 14.16
N PRO A 92 -12.20 -20.41 14.71
CA PRO A 92 -11.04 -21.21 14.27
C PRO A 92 -10.99 -21.50 12.76
N ARG A 93 -12.14 -21.83 12.14
CA ARG A 93 -12.22 -22.09 10.68
C ARG A 93 -11.91 -20.85 9.84
N ILE A 94 -12.51 -19.71 10.19
CA ILE A 94 -12.29 -18.44 9.50
C ILE A 94 -10.84 -17.98 9.68
N ARG A 95 -10.29 -18.13 10.89
CA ARG A 95 -8.87 -17.81 11.14
C ARG A 95 -7.95 -18.62 10.22
N LYS A 96 -8.17 -19.92 10.06
CA LYS A 96 -7.38 -20.75 9.14
C LYS A 96 -7.49 -20.24 7.70
N LEU A 97 -8.71 -19.96 7.22
CA LEU A 97 -8.92 -19.43 5.88
C LEU A 97 -8.17 -18.11 5.64
N VAL A 98 -8.30 -17.15 6.57
CA VAL A 98 -7.62 -15.85 6.45
C VAL A 98 -6.10 -16.00 6.53
N VAL A 99 -5.59 -16.89 7.39
CA VAL A 99 -4.15 -17.21 7.44
C VAL A 99 -3.67 -17.81 6.12
N THR A 100 -4.39 -18.79 5.56
CA THR A 100 -4.04 -19.41 4.29
C THR A 100 -4.03 -18.37 3.16
N ALA A 101 -5.07 -17.53 3.08
CA ALA A 101 -5.14 -16.45 2.11
C ALA A 101 -3.96 -15.47 2.27
N HIS A 102 -3.70 -15.01 3.50
CA HIS A 102 -2.60 -14.09 3.80
C HIS A 102 -1.24 -14.67 3.39
N VAL A 103 -0.98 -15.94 3.71
CA VAL A 103 0.26 -16.61 3.35
C VAL A 103 0.38 -16.75 1.83
N GLY A 104 -0.67 -17.24 1.15
CA GLY A 104 -0.66 -17.40 -0.31
C GLY A 104 -0.42 -16.08 -1.05
N LEU A 105 -1.10 -15.01 -0.62
CA LEU A 105 -0.94 -13.66 -1.19
C LEU A 105 0.44 -13.08 -0.91
N SER A 106 0.99 -13.29 0.30
CA SER A 106 2.32 -12.79 0.67
C SER A 106 3.43 -13.52 -0.09
N VAL A 107 3.32 -14.84 -0.23
CA VAL A 107 4.27 -15.67 -1.00
C VAL A 107 4.16 -15.33 -2.49
N GLY A 108 2.95 -15.16 -3.02
CA GLY A 108 2.73 -14.71 -4.39
C GLY A 108 3.37 -13.34 -4.64
N TRP A 109 3.23 -12.40 -3.70
CA TRP A 109 3.86 -11.09 -3.81
C TRP A 109 5.39 -11.16 -3.79
N LEU A 110 5.98 -11.99 -2.91
CA LEU A 110 7.42 -12.25 -2.90
C LEU A 110 7.90 -12.84 -4.24
N GLY A 111 7.19 -13.83 -4.77
CA GLY A 111 7.51 -14.44 -6.07
C GLY A 111 7.44 -13.44 -7.23
N LEU A 112 6.45 -12.53 -7.20
CA LEU A 112 6.34 -11.46 -8.20
C LEU A 112 7.46 -10.43 -8.08
N ALA A 113 7.87 -10.05 -6.85
CA ALA A 113 9.02 -9.17 -6.66
C ALA A 113 10.28 -9.79 -7.29
N THR A 114 10.51 -11.08 -7.06
CA THR A 114 11.64 -11.81 -7.64
C THR A 114 11.53 -11.90 -9.18
N ALA A 115 10.35 -12.17 -9.72
CA ALA A 115 10.14 -12.19 -11.17
C ALA A 115 10.40 -10.81 -11.80
N MET A 116 9.94 -9.74 -11.15
CA MET A 116 10.15 -8.36 -11.61
C MET A 116 11.63 -7.96 -11.52
N THR A 117 12.36 -8.42 -10.50
CA THR A 117 13.82 -8.26 -10.41
C THR A 117 14.52 -8.92 -11.60
N VAL A 118 14.11 -10.15 -11.97
CA VAL A 118 14.66 -10.85 -13.15
C VAL A 118 14.35 -10.11 -14.44
N LEU A 119 13.12 -9.61 -14.63
CA LEU A 119 12.75 -8.82 -15.81
C LEU A 119 13.55 -7.51 -15.89
N ALA A 120 13.69 -6.78 -14.78
CA ALA A 120 14.48 -5.56 -14.71
C ALA A 120 15.96 -5.81 -15.04
N ALA A 121 16.55 -6.89 -14.49
CA ALA A 121 17.90 -7.29 -14.79
C ALA A 121 18.06 -7.66 -16.28
N THR A 122 17.11 -8.43 -16.83
CA THR A 122 17.11 -8.84 -18.24
C THR A 122 17.08 -7.63 -19.17
N ALA A 123 16.19 -6.67 -18.91
CA ALA A 123 16.10 -5.44 -19.71
C ALA A 123 17.35 -4.55 -19.59
N LEU A 124 18.05 -4.60 -18.45
CA LEU A 124 19.27 -3.84 -18.19
C LEU A 124 20.49 -4.41 -18.92
N VAL A 125 20.63 -5.74 -18.97
CA VAL A 125 21.85 -6.41 -19.48
C VAL A 125 21.75 -6.92 -20.92
N THR A 126 20.54 -6.99 -21.50
CA THR A 126 20.36 -7.50 -22.86
C THR A 126 21.03 -6.63 -23.92
N SER A 127 21.77 -7.27 -24.84
CA SER A 127 22.31 -6.63 -26.04
C SER A 127 21.29 -6.52 -27.17
N ASP A 128 20.19 -7.29 -27.10
CA ASP A 128 19.11 -7.24 -28.08
C ASP A 128 18.12 -6.11 -27.72
N ALA A 129 18.16 -5.03 -28.50
CA ALA A 129 17.29 -3.87 -28.32
C ALA A 129 15.80 -4.21 -28.52
N SER A 130 15.48 -5.24 -29.30
CA SER A 130 14.09 -5.64 -29.57
C SER A 130 13.41 -6.28 -28.36
N LEU A 131 14.19 -6.86 -27.43
CA LEU A 131 13.67 -7.49 -26.21
C LEU A 131 13.32 -6.50 -25.10
N ARG A 132 13.87 -5.28 -25.10
CA ARG A 132 13.64 -4.28 -24.03
C ARG A 132 12.17 -3.82 -23.94
N PRO A 133 11.53 -3.31 -25.01
CA PRO A 133 10.14 -2.86 -24.94
C PRO A 133 9.14 -3.92 -24.45
N PRO A 134 9.14 -5.18 -24.95
CA PRO A 134 8.18 -6.18 -24.49
C PRO A 134 8.41 -6.57 -23.02
N VAL A 135 9.66 -6.58 -22.53
CA VAL A 135 9.95 -6.85 -21.12
C VAL A 135 9.35 -5.77 -20.22
N TYR A 136 9.56 -4.48 -20.50
CA TYR A 136 8.97 -3.40 -19.71
C TYR A 136 7.43 -3.38 -19.77
N ARG A 137 6.84 -3.70 -20.93
CA ARG A 137 5.38 -3.86 -21.03
C ARG A 137 4.87 -5.01 -20.17
N MET A 138 5.56 -6.15 -20.16
CA MET A 138 5.18 -7.29 -19.33
C MET A 138 5.27 -6.94 -17.84
N MET A 139 6.32 -6.21 -17.43
CA MET A 139 6.43 -5.69 -16.07
C MET A 139 5.22 -4.81 -15.71
N HIS A 140 4.83 -3.89 -16.59
CA HIS A 140 3.65 -3.04 -16.37
C HIS A 140 2.35 -3.86 -16.22
N VAL A 141 2.16 -4.91 -17.04
CA VAL A 141 1.00 -5.81 -16.93
C VAL A 141 1.01 -6.58 -15.61
N PHE A 142 2.15 -7.16 -15.21
CA PHE A 142 2.27 -7.84 -13.92
C PHE A 142 1.95 -6.93 -12.75
N ASP A 143 2.43 -5.67 -12.83
CA ASP A 143 2.22 -4.68 -11.78
C ASP A 143 0.72 -4.44 -11.57
N LEU A 144 -0.02 -4.13 -12.64
CA LEU A 144 -1.45 -3.84 -12.59
C LEU A 144 -2.32 -5.05 -12.26
N VAL A 145 -2.04 -6.21 -12.88
CA VAL A 145 -2.96 -7.36 -12.84
C VAL A 145 -2.73 -8.25 -11.62
N VAL A 146 -1.48 -8.36 -11.14
CA VAL A 146 -1.14 -9.35 -10.10
C VAL A 146 -0.51 -8.71 -8.88
N VAL A 147 0.49 -7.83 -9.04
CA VAL A 147 1.21 -7.23 -7.91
C VAL A 147 0.27 -6.36 -7.09
N VAL A 148 -0.37 -5.38 -7.72
CA VAL A 148 -1.31 -4.43 -7.10
C VAL A 148 -2.41 -5.17 -6.32
N PRO A 149 -3.17 -6.12 -6.91
CA PRO A 149 -4.15 -6.90 -6.14
C PRO A 149 -3.54 -7.71 -4.99
N SER A 150 -2.37 -8.32 -5.20
CA SER A 150 -1.70 -9.13 -4.16
C SER A 150 -1.29 -8.26 -2.97
N VAL A 151 -0.73 -7.07 -3.20
CA VAL A 151 -0.36 -6.10 -2.16
C VAL A 151 -1.57 -5.74 -1.31
N VAL A 152 -2.68 -5.35 -1.96
CA VAL A 152 -3.91 -4.95 -1.25
C VAL A 152 -4.41 -6.09 -0.40
N LEU A 153 -4.61 -7.26 -1.00
CA LEU A 153 -5.21 -8.39 -0.30
C LEU A 153 -4.28 -8.89 0.82
N ALA A 154 -2.95 -8.88 0.63
CA ALA A 154 -1.99 -9.22 1.67
C ALA A 154 -2.03 -8.23 2.85
N LEU A 155 -2.09 -6.92 2.58
CA LEU A 155 -2.22 -5.87 3.60
C LEU A 155 -3.55 -6.00 4.35
N LEU A 156 -4.67 -6.17 3.64
CA LEU A 156 -5.99 -6.34 4.24
C LEU A 156 -6.04 -7.55 5.17
N THR A 157 -5.63 -8.71 4.65
CA THR A 157 -5.62 -9.96 5.43
C THR A 157 -4.65 -9.86 6.61
N GLY A 158 -3.51 -9.19 6.44
CA GLY A 158 -2.54 -8.92 7.51
C GLY A 158 -3.11 -8.05 8.62
N VAL A 159 -3.84 -6.99 8.27
CA VAL A 159 -4.54 -6.10 9.23
C VAL A 159 -5.65 -6.86 9.95
N VAL A 160 -6.47 -7.64 9.23
CA VAL A 160 -7.50 -8.50 9.84
C VAL A 160 -6.89 -9.49 10.83
N LEU A 161 -5.78 -10.15 10.46
CA LEU A 161 -5.09 -11.05 11.37
C LEU A 161 -4.50 -10.31 12.57
N ALA A 162 -3.87 -9.16 12.38
CA ALA A 162 -3.32 -8.39 13.48
C ALA A 162 -4.41 -7.95 14.47
N LEU A 163 -5.57 -7.52 13.99
CA LEU A 163 -6.65 -6.97 14.80
C LEU A 163 -7.57 -8.03 15.44
N CYS A 164 -7.78 -9.18 14.76
CA CYS A 164 -8.72 -10.21 15.20
C CYS A 164 -8.03 -11.45 15.82
N THR A 165 -6.73 -11.38 16.09
CA THR A 165 -5.93 -12.41 16.78
C THR A 165 -5.23 -11.78 17.99
N PRO A 166 -4.68 -12.57 18.96
CA PRO A 166 -4.08 -11.99 20.16
C PRO A 166 -2.81 -11.18 19.90
N TRP A 167 -2.28 -11.20 18.66
CA TRP A 167 -1.07 -10.48 18.30
C TRP A 167 -1.27 -8.97 18.39
N GLY A 168 -2.30 -8.38 17.80
CA GLY A 168 -2.44 -6.91 17.77
C GLY A 168 -1.43 -6.24 16.83
N LEU A 169 -1.83 -5.17 16.16
CA LEU A 169 -1.00 -4.50 15.15
C LEU A 169 0.23 -3.78 15.74
N VAL A 170 0.05 -3.14 16.91
CA VAL A 170 1.10 -2.37 17.59
C VAL A 170 1.63 -3.06 18.84
N ARG A 171 1.17 -4.27 19.17
CA ARG A 171 1.48 -4.93 20.46
C ARG A 171 2.87 -5.57 20.48
N HIS A 172 3.36 -5.98 19.32
CA HIS A 172 4.63 -6.69 19.17
C HIS A 172 5.49 -6.00 18.13
N TRP A 173 6.78 -5.85 18.41
CA TRP A 173 7.71 -5.17 17.50
C TRP A 173 7.77 -5.85 16.14
N TRP A 174 7.88 -7.19 16.09
CA TRP A 174 7.88 -7.91 14.81
C TRP A 174 6.61 -7.68 13.97
N VAL A 175 5.43 -7.51 14.59
CA VAL A 175 4.18 -7.25 13.86
C VAL A 175 4.16 -5.82 13.31
N LEU A 176 4.61 -4.86 14.11
CA LEU A 176 4.67 -3.46 13.69
C LEU A 176 5.70 -3.27 12.59
N THR A 177 6.92 -3.79 12.77
CA THR A 177 8.01 -3.67 11.81
C THR A 177 7.62 -4.30 10.47
N LYS A 178 7.08 -5.54 10.46
CA LYS A 178 6.64 -6.14 9.19
C LYS A 178 5.55 -5.32 8.51
N PHE A 179 4.62 -4.74 9.27
CA PHE A 179 3.55 -3.92 8.72
C PHE A 179 4.10 -2.63 8.08
N VAL A 180 5.06 -1.97 8.74
CA VAL A 180 5.75 -0.79 8.19
C VAL A 180 6.52 -1.15 6.93
N LEU A 181 7.26 -2.26 6.92
CA LEU A 181 7.97 -2.75 5.74
C LEU A 181 7.00 -3.02 4.58
N SER A 182 5.87 -3.67 4.84
CA SER A 182 4.84 -3.94 3.83
C SER A 182 4.15 -2.68 3.30
N LEU A 183 4.05 -1.60 4.10
CA LEU A 183 3.52 -0.31 3.63
C LEU A 183 4.56 0.52 2.86
N ALA A 184 5.85 0.35 3.16
CA ALA A 184 6.92 1.08 2.48
C ALA A 184 7.01 0.71 0.98
N ILE A 185 6.84 -0.57 0.64
CA ILE A 185 6.91 -1.05 -0.76
C ILE A 185 5.92 -0.30 -1.66
N PRO A 186 4.59 -0.32 -1.41
CA PRO A 186 3.65 0.37 -2.28
C PRO A 186 3.85 1.89 -2.26
N ALA A 187 4.31 2.47 -1.15
CA ALA A 187 4.63 3.89 -1.09
C ALA A 187 5.77 4.29 -2.05
N VAL A 188 6.82 3.47 -2.15
CA VAL A 188 7.89 3.66 -3.14
C VAL A 188 7.41 3.31 -4.54
N ALA A 189 6.59 2.26 -4.68
CA ALA A 189 6.02 1.84 -5.96
C ALA A 189 5.15 2.92 -6.62
N GLY A 190 4.48 3.77 -5.83
CA GLY A 190 3.76 4.93 -6.36
C GLY A 190 4.63 5.87 -7.21
N PHE A 191 5.93 5.98 -6.93
CA PHE A 191 6.86 6.79 -7.73
C PHE A 191 7.54 5.99 -8.85
N GLN A 192 7.61 4.66 -8.72
CA GLN A 192 8.31 3.81 -9.68
C GLN A 192 7.64 3.77 -11.05
N HIS A 193 6.31 3.99 -11.11
CA HIS A 193 5.57 3.92 -12.37
C HIS A 193 6.10 4.94 -13.38
N LEU A 194 6.57 6.10 -12.91
CA LEU A 194 7.13 7.17 -13.75
C LEU A 194 8.40 6.69 -14.46
N TRP A 195 9.21 5.86 -13.78
CA TRP A 195 10.45 5.34 -14.35
C TRP A 195 10.16 4.26 -15.40
N ILE A 196 9.18 3.40 -15.15
CA ILE A 196 8.75 2.37 -16.11
C ILE A 196 8.20 3.04 -17.37
N SER A 197 7.33 4.05 -17.25
CA SER A 197 6.81 4.79 -18.40
C SER A 197 7.94 5.46 -19.21
N ALA A 198 8.88 6.13 -18.56
CA ALA A 198 10.03 6.76 -19.23
C ALA A 198 10.96 5.73 -19.90
N LEU A 199 11.10 4.53 -19.33
CA LEU A 199 11.85 3.43 -19.94
C LEU A 199 11.11 2.79 -21.12
N ILE A 200 9.78 2.78 -21.10
CA ILE A 200 8.96 2.33 -22.25
C ILE A 200 9.08 3.31 -23.42
N GLU A 201 9.00 4.62 -23.16
CA GLU A 201 9.13 5.66 -24.19
C GLU A 201 10.52 5.64 -24.85
N ARG A 202 11.57 5.41 -24.07
CA ARG A 202 12.96 5.35 -24.54
C ARG A 202 13.44 3.92 -24.76
N ALA A 203 12.54 2.96 -24.96
CA ALA A 203 12.90 1.54 -24.94
C ALA A 203 13.91 1.14 -26.04
N ALA A 204 14.03 1.93 -27.11
CA ALA A 204 15.05 1.76 -28.16
C ALA A 204 16.47 2.11 -27.67
N GLU A 205 16.61 2.96 -26.66
CA GLU A 205 17.89 3.43 -26.11
C GLU A 205 18.39 2.57 -24.96
N ALA A 206 19.70 2.60 -24.71
CA ALA A 206 20.27 1.93 -23.56
C ALA A 206 19.63 2.46 -22.26
N PRO A 207 19.19 1.58 -21.34
CA PRO A 207 18.40 1.97 -20.16
C PRO A 207 19.18 2.86 -19.17
N GLY A 208 20.52 2.83 -19.21
CA GLY A 208 21.40 3.72 -18.45
C GLY A 208 21.15 3.69 -16.94
N GLU A 209 21.35 4.82 -16.29
CA GLU A 209 21.15 4.98 -14.84
C GLU A 209 19.72 4.64 -14.39
N LEU A 210 18.72 4.95 -15.22
CA LEU A 210 17.32 4.71 -14.89
C LEU A 210 17.00 3.20 -14.78
N GLY A 211 17.59 2.38 -15.66
CA GLY A 211 17.47 0.92 -15.57
C GLY A 211 18.16 0.35 -14.32
N VAL A 212 19.34 0.85 -13.97
CA VAL A 212 20.04 0.47 -12.73
C VAL A 212 19.19 0.80 -11.51
N ARG A 213 18.63 2.01 -11.48
CA ARG A 213 17.74 2.47 -10.39
C ARG A 213 16.50 1.60 -10.27
N LEU A 214 15.90 1.19 -11.40
CA LEU A 214 14.76 0.28 -11.42
C LEU A 214 15.13 -1.09 -10.83
N LEU A 215 16.26 -1.67 -11.25
CA LEU A 215 16.75 -2.95 -10.73
C LEU A 215 17.01 -2.89 -9.21
N VAL A 216 17.72 -1.86 -8.74
CA VAL A 216 17.99 -1.65 -7.31
C VAL A 216 16.68 -1.56 -6.51
N CYS A 217 15.66 -0.92 -7.07
CA CYS A 217 14.34 -0.82 -6.45
C CYS A 217 13.69 -2.21 -6.24
N PHE A 218 13.66 -3.05 -7.28
CA PHE A 218 13.09 -4.40 -7.18
C PHE A 218 13.89 -5.33 -6.24
N VAL A 219 15.23 -5.24 -6.28
CA VAL A 219 16.08 -5.95 -5.31
C VAL A 219 15.79 -5.50 -3.87
N ALA A 220 15.58 -4.20 -3.64
CA ALA A 220 15.21 -3.69 -2.32
C ALA A 220 13.85 -4.21 -1.87
N TYR A 221 12.87 -4.37 -2.77
CA TYR A 221 11.58 -4.99 -2.44
C TYR A 221 11.73 -6.47 -2.07
N ASP A 222 12.51 -7.24 -2.82
CA ASP A 222 12.80 -8.64 -2.50
C ASP A 222 13.41 -8.76 -1.10
N VAL A 223 14.45 -7.98 -0.80
CA VAL A 223 15.10 -7.95 0.52
C VAL A 223 14.09 -7.58 1.62
N THR A 224 13.22 -6.60 1.35
CA THR A 224 12.18 -6.16 2.29
C THR A 224 11.17 -7.28 2.57
N LEU A 225 10.69 -7.98 1.54
CA LEU A 225 9.72 -9.07 1.68
C LEU A 225 10.33 -10.31 2.34
N TRP A 226 11.59 -10.64 2.05
CA TRP A 226 12.33 -11.67 2.78
C TRP A 226 12.50 -11.32 4.25
N THR A 227 12.80 -10.06 4.56
CA THR A 227 12.89 -9.56 5.94
C THR A 227 11.54 -9.69 6.66
N ALA A 228 10.44 -9.29 6.01
CA ALA A 228 9.09 -9.44 6.56
C ALA A 228 8.71 -10.92 6.79
N THR A 229 9.17 -11.82 5.90
CA THR A 229 9.01 -13.28 6.04
C THR A 229 9.80 -13.79 7.24
N ALA A 230 11.07 -13.41 7.38
CA ALA A 230 11.90 -13.78 8.53
C ALA A 230 11.29 -13.28 9.86
N LEU A 231 10.80 -12.04 9.92
CA LEU A 231 10.10 -11.50 11.08
C LEU A 231 8.85 -12.31 11.44
N SER A 232 8.15 -12.86 10.45
CA SER A 232 6.94 -13.67 10.66
C SER A 232 7.24 -15.06 11.22
N VAL A 233 8.44 -15.60 10.92
CA VAL A 233 8.90 -16.91 11.41
C VAL A 233 9.56 -16.78 12.78
N PHE A 234 10.60 -15.94 12.89
CA PHE A 234 11.44 -15.83 14.09
C PHE A 234 10.81 -14.97 15.19
N LYS A 235 9.88 -14.06 14.83
CA LYS A 235 9.14 -13.18 15.75
C LYS A 235 10.02 -12.47 16.79
N PRO A 236 11.11 -11.80 16.37
CA PRO A 236 12.02 -11.14 17.29
C PRO A 236 11.36 -9.92 17.97
N GLY A 237 11.86 -9.54 19.16
CA GLY A 237 11.42 -8.33 19.85
C GLY A 237 10.03 -8.48 20.46
N GLY A 238 9.97 -8.68 21.78
CA GLY A 238 8.79 -9.06 22.56
C GLY A 238 7.57 -8.12 22.42
N ARG A 239 7.20 -7.42 23.48
CA ARG A 239 6.06 -6.49 23.46
C ARG A 239 6.53 -5.05 23.28
N THR A 240 5.72 -4.25 22.61
CA THR A 240 5.94 -2.81 22.54
C THR A 240 5.52 -2.14 23.87
N PRO A 241 5.99 -0.92 24.15
CA PRO A 241 5.53 -0.13 25.29
C PRO A 241 4.01 0.17 25.29
N TRP A 242 3.36 0.02 24.13
CA TRP A 242 1.92 0.28 23.96
C TRP A 242 1.05 -0.95 24.20
N ALA A 243 1.65 -2.11 24.46
CA ALA A 243 0.96 -3.35 24.78
C ALA A 243 0.45 -3.36 26.23
N ARG A 244 -0.52 -2.50 26.56
CA ARG A 244 -1.30 -2.59 27.80
C ARG A 244 -2.46 -3.57 27.62
#